data_AF-A0AAN8TCL5-F1
#
_entry.id   AF-A0AAN8TCL5-F1
#
_cell.length_a   1.000
_cell.length_b   1.000
_cell.length_c   1.000
_cell.angle_alpha   90.00
_cell.angle_beta   90.00
_cell.angle_gamma   90.00
#
_symmetry.space_group_name_H-M   'P 1'
#
loop_
_entity.id
_entity.type
_entity.pdbx_description
1 polymer ?
#
loop_
_entity_poly.entity_id
_entity_poly.type
_entity_poly.pdbx_seq_one_letter_code
_entity_poly.pdbx_strand_id
1 'polypeptide(L)'
;MSRAWTFFLLDQILTYAILAAGAVSTEVVYLAYKGDTGIAWSESCGSFGSFCHKATASVSITFIVSLCYAGLSLLSSYRLFSKYDAPVGSYNNKGGIEIANY
;
A
#
# COMPACT_ATOMS: atom_id res chain seq x y z
N MET A 1 20.62 -6.14 -8.61
CA MET A 1 19.86 -4.99 -8.06
C MET A 1 20.58 -4.45 -6.83
N SER A 2 20.54 -3.14 -6.59
CA SER A 2 21.05 -2.56 -5.34
C SER A 2 20.21 -3.05 -4.15
N ARG A 3 20.84 -3.25 -3.00
CA ARG A 3 20.18 -3.73 -1.77
C ARG A 3 18.98 -2.86 -1.35
N ALA A 4 19.05 -1.55 -1.58
CA ALA A 4 17.95 -0.62 -1.29
C ALA A 4 16.73 -0.85 -2.19
N TRP A 5 16.96 -1.15 -3.47
CA TRP A 5 15.88 -1.50 -4.41
C TRP A 5 15.18 -2.80 -4.03
N THR A 6 15.94 -3.82 -3.62
CA THR A 6 15.36 -5.08 -3.18
C THR A 6 14.44 -4.90 -1.97
N PHE A 7 14.87 -4.14 -0.96
CA PHE A 7 14.01 -3.85 0.20
C PHE A 7 12.77 -3.07 -0.18
N PHE A 8 12.92 -1.99 -0.97
CA PHE A 8 11.77 -1.21 -1.42
C PHE A 8 10.74 -2.04 -2.19
N LEU A 9 11.19 -2.91 -3.10
CA LEU A 9 10.29 -3.79 -3.86
C LEU A 9 9.61 -4.82 -2.96
N LEU A 10 10.34 -5.42 -2.03
CA LEU A 10 9.76 -6.38 -1.07
C LEU A 10 8.74 -5.71 -0.16
N ASP A 11 9.05 -4.53 0.40
CA ASP A 11 8.14 -3.76 1.25
C ASP A 11 6.86 -3.39 0.49
N GLN A 12 7.00 -2.97 -0.78
CA GLN A 12 5.87 -2.61 -1.63
C GLN A 12 4.98 -3.82 -1.95
N ILE A 13 5.59 -4.96 -2.34
CA ILE A 13 4.86 -6.21 -2.62
C ILE A 13 4.09 -6.68 -1.39
N LEU A 14 4.74 -6.70 -0.22
CA LEU A 14 4.10 -7.12 1.03
C LEU A 14 2.95 -6.18 1.42
N THR A 15 3.13 -4.86 1.26
CA THR A 15 2.08 -3.88 1.53
C THR A 15 0.83 -4.17 0.70
N TYR A 16 0.98 -4.36 -0.61
CA TYR A 16 -0.16 -4.65 -1.49
C TYR A 16 -0.77 -6.03 -1.23
N ALA A 17 0.05 -7.05 -0.99
CA ALA A 17 -0.44 -8.40 -0.72
C ALA A 17 -1.29 -8.44 0.55
N ILE A 18 -0.84 -7.80 1.63
CA ILE A 18 -1.56 -7.76 2.92
C ILE A 18 -2.83 -6.92 2.79
N LEU A 19 -2.78 -5.79 2.07
CA LEU A 19 -3.97 -4.97 1.81
C LEU A 19 -5.02 -5.76 1.01
N ALA A 20 -4.61 -6.46 -0.05
CA ALA A 20 -5.50 -7.28 -0.86
C ALA A 20 -6.11 -8.42 -0.03
N ALA A 21 -5.30 -9.10 0.80
CA ALA A 21 -5.78 -10.13 1.70
C ALA A 21 -6.80 -9.58 2.71
N GLY A 22 -6.55 -8.41 3.29
CA GLY A 22 -7.48 -7.72 4.18
C GLY A 22 -8.80 -7.34 3.49
N ALA A 23 -8.73 -6.80 2.26
CA ALA A 23 -9.90 -6.44 1.46
C ALA A 23 -10.77 -7.67 1.14
N VAL A 24 -10.18 -8.72 0.56
CA VAL A 24 -10.92 -9.96 0.24
C VAL A 24 -11.52 -10.59 1.51
N SER A 25 -10.77 -10.62 2.61
CA SER A 25 -11.28 -11.15 3.88
C SER A 25 -12.45 -10.33 4.44
N THR A 26 -12.45 -9.02 4.22
CA THR A 26 -13.56 -8.13 4.63
C THR A 26 -14.83 -8.45 3.87
N GLU A 27 -14.74 -8.63 2.54
CA GLU A 27 -15.89 -9.00 1.71
C GLU A 27 -16.47 -10.35 2.13
N VAL A 28 -15.60 -11.34 2.39
CA VAL A 28 -16.03 -12.67 2.88
C VAL A 28 -16.71 -12.57 4.25
N VAL A 29 -16.16 -11.78 5.18
CA VAL A 29 -16.78 -11.57 6.50
C VAL A 29 -18.11 -10.84 6.35
N TYR A 30 -18.19 -9.82 5.48
CA TYR A 30 -19.42 -9.07 5.21
C TYR A 30 -20.53 -10.00 4.72
N LEU A 31 -20.21 -10.87 3.75
CA LEU A 31 -21.14 -11.85 3.20
C LEU A 31 -21.50 -12.93 4.24
N ALA A 32 -20.58 -13.31 5.13
CA ALA A 32 -20.91 -14.20 6.24
C ALA A 32 -21.91 -13.57 7.23
N TYR A 33 -21.90 -12.25 7.42
CA TYR A 33 -22.82 -11.51 8.31
C TYR A 33 -24.15 -11.11 7.66
N LYS A 34 -24.17 -10.83 6.36
CA LYS A 34 -25.37 -10.33 5.66
C LYS A 34 -26.01 -11.33 4.72
N GLY A 35 -25.24 -12.32 4.25
CA GLY A 35 -25.62 -13.14 3.11
C GLY A 35 -25.71 -12.34 1.81
N ASP A 36 -25.96 -13.04 0.72
CA ASP A 36 -26.39 -12.48 -0.56
C ASP A 36 -27.31 -13.49 -1.27
N THR A 37 -28.60 -13.16 -1.35
CA THR A 37 -29.61 -14.01 -1.97
C THR A 37 -29.47 -14.07 -3.50
N GLY A 38 -28.78 -13.10 -4.13
CA GLY A 38 -28.54 -13.05 -5.57
C GLY A 38 -27.54 -14.11 -6.06
N ILE A 39 -26.62 -14.54 -5.19
CA ILE A 39 -25.65 -15.62 -5.45
C ILE A 39 -25.88 -16.86 -4.57
N ALA A 40 -27.07 -16.97 -3.97
CA ALA A 40 -27.46 -18.05 -3.06
C ALA A 40 -26.53 -18.24 -1.85
N TRP A 41 -25.90 -17.16 -1.36
CA TRP A 41 -25.03 -17.22 -0.19
C TRP A 41 -25.79 -16.87 1.10
N SER A 42 -25.90 -17.83 2.01
CA SER A 42 -26.64 -17.65 3.26
C SER A 42 -25.80 -16.99 4.36
N GLU A 43 -26.46 -16.20 5.22
CA GLU A 43 -25.85 -15.69 6.46
C GLU A 43 -25.35 -16.87 7.32
N SER A 44 -24.04 -16.90 7.56
CA SER A 44 -23.40 -17.95 8.37
C SER A 44 -23.18 -17.51 9.81
N CYS A 45 -23.00 -16.21 10.05
CA CYS A 45 -22.69 -15.66 11.37
C CYS A 45 -23.87 -15.69 12.35
N GLY A 46 -25.11 -15.83 11.87
CA GLY A 46 -26.28 -16.07 12.72
C GLY A 46 -26.16 -17.37 13.54
N SER A 47 -25.50 -18.39 13.00
CA SER A 47 -25.28 -19.67 13.69
C SER A 47 -23.87 -19.81 14.30
N PHE A 48 -22.86 -19.09 13.78
CA PHE A 48 -21.45 -19.19 14.19
C PHE A 48 -20.85 -17.87 14.71
N GLY A 49 -21.59 -17.13 15.52
CA GLY A 49 -21.21 -15.78 15.97
C GLY A 49 -19.82 -15.66 16.60
N SER A 50 -19.36 -16.64 17.39
CA SER A 50 -18.03 -16.61 18.02
C SER A 50 -16.89 -16.71 16.98
N PHE A 51 -17.07 -17.53 15.95
CA PHE A 51 -16.12 -17.64 14.84
C PHE A 51 -16.06 -16.34 14.06
N CYS A 52 -17.23 -15.78 13.72
CA CYS A 52 -17.30 -14.53 12.98
C CYS A 52 -16.69 -13.35 13.76
N HIS A 53 -16.86 -13.30 15.07
CA HIS A 53 -16.23 -12.27 15.90
C HIS A 53 -14.69 -12.36 15.83
N LYS A 54 -14.14 -13.58 15.92
CA LYS A 54 -12.69 -13.81 15.76
C LYS A 54 -12.20 -13.48 14.35
N ALA A 55 -12.97 -13.84 13.32
CA ALA A 55 -12.65 -13.52 11.93
C ALA A 55 -12.59 -11.99 11.72
N THR A 56 -13.60 -11.25 12.19
CA THR A 56 -13.61 -9.78 12.16
C THR A 56 -12.42 -9.19 12.90
N ALA A 57 -12.08 -9.70 14.08
CA ALA A 57 -10.89 -9.25 14.81
C ALA A 57 -9.59 -9.49 14.02
N SER A 58 -9.45 -10.66 13.37
CA SER A 58 -8.30 -10.98 12.52
C SER A 58 -8.20 -10.05 11.31
N VAL A 59 -9.33 -9.71 10.68
CA VAL A 59 -9.37 -8.76 9.56
C VAL A 59 -8.94 -7.37 10.02
N SER A 60 -9.45 -6.90 11.16
CA SER A 60 -9.04 -5.61 11.75
C SER A 60 -7.54 -5.55 12.02
N ILE A 61 -6.97 -6.61 12.61
CA ILE A 61 -5.52 -6.71 12.83
C ILE A 61 -4.76 -6.68 11.50
N THR A 62 -5.26 -7.34 10.46
CA THR A 62 -4.65 -7.34 9.12
C THR A 62 -4.54 -5.92 8.55
N PHE A 63 -5.56 -5.07 8.74
CA PHE A 63 -5.49 -3.66 8.33
C PHE A 63 -4.47 -2.85 9.13
N ILE A 64 -4.36 -3.09 10.45
CA ILE A 64 -3.33 -2.45 11.28
C ILE A 64 -1.93 -2.83 10.76
N VAL A 65 -1.71 -4.11 10.47
CA VAL A 65 -0.46 -4.61 9.88
C VAL A 65 -0.22 -3.97 8.51
N SER A 66 -1.24 -3.84 7.66
CA SER A 66 -1.14 -3.17 6.36
C SER A 66 -0.66 -1.71 6.49
N LEU A 67 -1.17 -0.96 7.48
CA LEU A 67 -0.72 0.40 7.75
C LEU A 67 0.75 0.45 8.20
N CYS A 68 1.18 -0.51 9.03
CA CYS A 68 2.59 -0.62 9.42
C CYS A 68 3.49 -0.87 8.20
N TYR A 69 3.09 -1.78 7.29
CA TYR A 69 3.82 -2.05 6.05
C TYR A 69 3.85 -0.85 5.11
N ALA A 70 2.75 -0.10 5.01
CA ALA A 70 2.72 1.15 4.25
C ALA A 70 3.74 2.16 4.80
N GLY A 71 3.85 2.29 6.13
CA GLY A 71 4.86 3.12 6.78
C GLY A 71 6.30 2.66 6.47
N LEU A 72 6.56 1.35 6.48
CA LEU A 72 7.86 0.78 6.10
C LEU A 72 8.20 1.06 4.64
N SER A 73 7.24 0.86 3.73
CA SER A 73 7.42 1.16 2.31
C SER A 73 7.73 2.65 2.08
N LEU A 74 7.02 3.56 2.76
CA LEU A 74 7.30 4.99 2.68
C LEU A 74 8.73 5.32 3.14
N LEU A 75 9.17 4.77 4.28
CA LEU A 75 10.53 4.97 4.79
C LEU A 75 11.58 4.42 3.81
N SER A 76 11.32 3.25 3.24
CA SER A 76 12.17 2.58 2.24
C SER A 76 12.30 3.42 0.96
N SER A 77 11.18 3.94 0.46
CA SER A 77 11.13 4.84 -0.69
C SER A 77 11.87 6.15 -0.43
N TYR A 78 11.68 6.76 0.75
CA TYR A 78 12.37 7.98 1.13
C TYR A 78 13.89 7.79 1.16
N ARG A 79 14.36 6.69 1.77
CA ARG A 79 15.78 6.33 1.80
C ARG A 79 16.35 6.09 0.40
N LEU A 80 15.57 5.48 -0.47
CA LEU A 80 15.96 5.21 -1.86
C LEU A 80 16.05 6.51 -2.66
N PHE A 81 14.98 7.30 -2.68
CA PHE A 81 14.87 8.51 -3.49
C PHE A 81 15.74 9.67 -2.98
N SER A 82 15.98 9.78 -1.67
CA SER A 82 16.91 10.77 -1.11
C SER A 82 18.36 10.61 -1.60
N LYS A 83 18.73 9.46 -2.18
CA LYS A 83 20.06 9.23 -2.76
C LYS A 83 20.18 9.67 -4.22
N TYR A 84 19.07 10.00 -4.87
CA TYR A 84 19.05 10.50 -6.23
C TYR A 84 18.93 12.02 -6.17
N ASP A 85 20.03 12.72 -6.44
CA ASP A 85 19.97 14.18 -6.64
C ASP A 85 19.12 14.50 -7.87
N ALA A 86 18.39 15.63 -7.82
CA ALA A 86 17.78 16.19 -9.01
C ALA A 86 18.90 16.42 -10.05
N PRO A 87 18.68 16.15 -11.35
CA PRO A 87 19.69 16.43 -12.35
C PRO A 87 20.05 17.91 -12.25
N VAL A 88 21.28 18.19 -11.80
CA VAL A 88 21.85 19.53 -11.84
C VAL A 88 21.89 19.93 -13.30
N GLY A 89 20.91 20.71 -13.73
CA GLY A 89 20.97 21.38 -15.02
C GLY A 89 22.27 22.16 -15.01
N SER A 90 23.24 21.71 -15.80
CA SER A 90 24.43 22.50 -16.10
C SER A 90 23.97 23.73 -16.86
N TYR A 91 23.48 24.73 -16.13
CA TYR A 91 23.52 26.11 -16.58
C TYR A 91 25.00 26.48 -16.60
N ASN A 92 25.64 26.16 -17.72
CA ASN A 92 26.85 26.86 -18.13
C ASN A 92 26.53 28.34 -17.99
N ASN A 93 27.18 29.00 -17.05
CA ASN A 93 27.22 30.44 -16.97
C ASN A 93 27.99 30.90 -18.23
N LYS A 94 27.29 30.96 -19.37
CA LYS A 94 27.65 31.84 -20.47
C LYS A 94 27.46 33.25 -19.91
N GLY A 95 28.51 33.76 -19.27
CA GLY A 95 28.65 35.19 -19.09
C GLY A 95 28.48 35.85 -20.46
N GLY A 96 27.51 36.77 -20.54
CA GLY A 96 27.20 37.53 -21.76
C GLY A 96 25.74 37.43 -22.17
N ILE A 97 24.85 38.03 -21.38
CA ILE A 97 23.56 38.49 -21.92
C ILE A 97 23.89 39.79 -22.67
N GLU A 98 24.15 39.71 -23.98
CA GLU A 98 24.03 40.87 -24.86
C GLU A 98 22.56 41.01 -25.24
N ILE A 99 21.92 42.03 -24.68
CA ILE A 99 20.59 42.48 -25.07
C ILE A 99 20.78 43.31 -26.34
N ALA A 100 20.62 42.69 -27.52
CA ALA A 100 20.59 43.43 -28.77
C ALA A 100 19.19 44.05 -28.95
N ASN A 101 19.12 45.36 -28.74
CA ASN A 101 18.04 46.21 -29.24
C ASN A 101 18.03 46.15 -30.78
N TYR A 102 16.89 45.81 -31.36
CA TYR A 102 16.37 46.48 -32.56
C TYR A 102 14.84 46.45 -32.52
#